data_AF-A0A2H0SGY2-F1
#
_entry.id   AF-A0A2H0SGY2-F1
#
_cell.length_a   1.000
_cell.length_b   1.000
_cell.length_c   1.000
_cell.angle_alpha   90.00
_cell.angle_beta   90.00
_cell.angle_gamma   90.00
#
_symmetry.space_group_name_H-M   'P 1'
#
loop_
_entity.id
_entity.type
_entity.pdbx_description
1 polymer ?
#
loop_
_entity_poly.entity_id
_entity_poly.type
_entity_poly.pdbx_seq_one_letter_code
_entity_poly.pdbx_strand_id
1 'polypeptide(L)' 'MDIIFLAHTLDVLGKLMVGFTAIAVHHRFLKEHKVDRKVFSSMKKEQMIGIIGMILIIVAYVIVVMVNVA' A
#
# COMPACT_ATOMS: atom_id res chain seq x y z
N MET A 1 0.81 -12.12 22.34
CA MET A 1 0.09 -12.01 21.06
C MET A 1 0.88 -12.78 20.03
N ASP A 2 0.22 -13.59 19.22
CA ASP A 2 0.88 -14.43 18.22
C ASP A 2 1.56 -13.56 17.15
N ILE A 3 2.86 -13.75 16.94
CA ILE A 3 3.65 -13.00 15.93
C ILE A 3 3.02 -13.17 14.53
N ILE A 4 2.46 -14.34 14.27
CA ILE A 4 1.72 -14.67 13.04
C ILE A 4 0.48 -13.77 12.88
N PHE A 5 -0.27 -13.52 13.96
CA PHE A 5 -1.43 -12.63 13.92
C PHE A 5 -1.02 -11.19 13.58
N LEU A 6 0.08 -10.70 14.16
CA LEU A 6 0.62 -9.37 13.86
C LEU A 6 1.08 -9.28 12.40
N ALA A 7 1.75 -10.31 11.88
CA ALA A 7 2.18 -10.37 10.50
C ALA A 7 1.00 -10.37 9.52
N HIS A 8 -0.06 -11.15 9.78
CA HIS A 8 -1.28 -11.11 8.96
C HIS A 8 -1.97 -9.76 9.00
N THR A 9 -1.99 -9.10 10.15
CA THR A 9 -2.58 -7.76 10.28
C THR A 9 -1.82 -6.73 9.43
N LEU A 10 -0.48 -6.77 9.47
CA LEU A 10 0.39 -5.92 8.63
C LEU A 10 0.19 -6.19 7.14
N ASP A 11 0.05 -7.46 6.74
CA ASP A 11 -0.19 -7.87 5.35
C ASP A 11 -1.55 -7.33 4.82
N VAL A 12 -2.62 -7.50 5.60
CA VAL A 12 -3.96 -6.99 5.25
C VAL A 12 -3.94 -5.46 5.17
N LEU A 13 -3.33 -4.77 6.14
CA LEU A 13 -3.21 -3.32 6.10
C LEU A 13 -2.43 -2.83 4.88
N GLY A 14 -1.31 -3.47 4.57
CA GLY A 14 -0.52 -3.14 3.39
C GLY A 14 -1.30 -3.31 2.09
N LYS A 15 -2.04 -4.42 1.94
CA LYS A 15 -2.92 -4.66 0.79
C LYS A 15 -4.02 -3.61 0.66
N LEU A 16 -4.65 -3.23 1.77
CA LEU A 16 -5.66 -2.18 1.79
C LEU A 16 -5.08 -0.82 1.37
N MET A 17 -3.88 -0.46 1.85
CA MET A 17 -3.21 0.78 1.46
C MET A 17 -2.89 0.81 -0.04
N VAL A 18 -2.36 -0.29 -0.59
CA VAL A 18 -2.05 -0.40 -2.03
C VAL A 18 -3.33 -0.34 -2.86
N GLY A 19 -4.35 -1.11 -2.50
CA GLY A 19 -5.64 -1.12 -3.20
C GLY A 19 -6.34 0.23 -3.16
N PHE A 20 -6.37 0.88 -2.00
CA PHE A 20 -6.93 2.22 -1.85
C PHE A 20 -6.19 3.24 -2.71
N THR A 21 -4.85 3.19 -2.71
CA THR A 21 -4.03 4.08 -3.54
C THR A 21 -4.31 3.88 -5.03
N ALA A 22 -4.42 2.63 -5.49
CA ALA A 22 -4.71 2.32 -6.89
C ALA A 22 -6.08 2.89 -7.32
N ILE A 23 -7.10 2.70 -6.47
CA ILE A 23 -8.46 3.23 -6.71
C ILE A 23 -8.46 4.75 -6.68
N ALA A 24 -7.79 5.37 -5.70
CA ALA A 24 -7.73 6.83 -5.56
C ALA A 24 -7.14 7.49 -6.82
N VAL A 25 -6.02 6.95 -7.31
CA VAL A 25 -5.36 7.43 -8.53
C VAL A 25 -6.26 7.27 -9.75
N HIS A 26 -6.92 6.12 -9.92
CA HIS A 26 -7.85 5.90 -11.04
C HIS A 26 -9.06 6.84 -10.96
N HIS A 27 -9.66 7.00 -9.78
CA HIS A 27 -10.79 7.89 -9.57
C HIS A 27 -10.43 9.35 -9.86
N ARG A 28 -9.24 9.79 -9.42
CA ARG A 28 -8.75 11.15 -9.68
C ARG A 28 -8.48 11.35 -11.17
N PHE A 29 -7.90 10.38 -11.85
CA PHE A 29 -7.67 10.43 -13.30
C PHE A 29 -8.98 10.51 -14.10
N LEU A 30 -10.02 9.79 -13.69
CA LEU A 30 -11.34 9.87 -14.31
C LEU A 30 -12.03 11.22 -14.07
N LYS A 31 -11.82 11.82 -12.89
CA LYS A 31 -12.46 13.09 -12.49
C LYS A 31 -11.75 14.32 -13.04
N GLU A 32 -10.43 14.31 -13.12
CA GLU A 32 -9.61 15.39 -13.66
C GLU A 32 -9.27 15.12 -15.13
N HIS A 33 -10.08 15.66 -16.06
CA HIS A 33 -9.85 15.54 -17.51
C HIS A 33 -8.56 16.20 -18.03
N LYS A 34 -7.86 17.00 -17.19
CA LYS A 34 -6.55 17.58 -17.48
C LYS A 34 -5.59 17.27 -16.34
N VAL A 35 -4.52 16.55 -16.65
CA VAL A 35 -3.41 16.30 -15.72
C VAL A 35 -2.51 17.54 -15.71
N ASP A 36 -2.72 18.42 -14.73
CA ASP A 36 -1.84 19.57 -14.49
C ASP A 36 -0.71 19.24 -13.48
N ARG A 37 0.17 20.21 -13.21
CA ARG A 37 1.26 20.03 -12.23
C ARG A 37 0.76 19.75 -10.81
N LYS A 38 -0.39 20.30 -10.42
CA LYS A 38 -0.99 20.10 -9.09
C LYS A 38 -1.52 18.67 -8.97
N VAL A 39 -2.19 18.16 -10.00
CA VAL A 39 -2.62 16.75 -10.11
C VAL A 39 -1.42 15.83 -9.98
N PHE A 40 -0.35 16.08 -10.77
CA PHE A 40 0.86 15.26 -10.74
C PHE A 40 1.54 15.23 -9.36
N SER A 41 1.60 16.38 -8.68
CA SER A 41 2.15 16.45 -7.32
C SER A 41 1.30 15.69 -6.30
N SER A 42 -0.01 15.65 -6.49
CA SER A 42 -0.95 14.94 -5.61
C SER A 42 -0.87 13.44 -5.85
N MET A 43 -0.82 13.01 -7.12
CA MET A 43 -0.61 11.62 -7.51
C MET A 43 0.71 11.06 -6.99
N LYS A 44 1.80 11.86 -6.95
CA LYS A 44 3.06 11.41 -6.34
C LYS A 44 2.92 11.10 -4.84
N LYS A 45 2.15 11.92 -4.11
CA LYS A 45 1.88 11.68 -2.67
C LYS A 45 1.03 10.42 -2.48
N GLU A 46 0.00 10.24 -3.30
CA GLU A 46 -0.82 9.04 -3.29
C GLU A 46 0.05 7.81 -3.61
N GLN A 47 0.89 7.86 -4.65
CA GLN A 47 1.82 6.79 -5.00
C GLN A 47 2.77 6.44 -3.85
N MET A 48 3.24 7.44 -3.09
CA MET A 48 4.09 7.21 -1.92
C MET A 48 3.37 6.41 -0.82
N ILE A 49 2.06 6.63 -0.61
CA ILE A 49 1.23 5.83 0.30
C ILE A 49 1.15 4.37 -0.19
N GLY A 50 0.98 4.17 -1.50
CA GLY A 50 1.00 2.84 -2.10
C GLY A 50 2.35 2.12 -1.92
N ILE A 51 3.47 2.83 -2.07
CA ILE A 51 4.81 2.28 -1.84
C ILE A 51 5.00 1.89 -0.37
N ILE A 52 4.54 2.72 0.57
CA ILE A 52 4.58 2.38 2.00
C ILE A 52 3.76 1.11 2.28
N GLY A 53 2.55 1.02 1.71
CA GLY A 53 1.73 -0.18 1.80
C GLY A 53 2.43 -1.43 1.27
N MET A 54 3.15 -1.30 0.15
CA MET A 54 3.91 -2.40 -0.44
C MET A 54 5.08 -2.84 0.46
N ILE A 55 5.80 -1.90 1.07
CA ILE A 55 6.87 -2.21 2.05
C ILE A 55 6.30 -2.97 3.25
N LEU A 56 5.12 -2.56 3.74
CA LEU A 56 4.41 -3.25 4.82
C LEU A 56 4.10 -4.72 4.48
N ILE A 57 3.61 -4.99 3.27
CA ILE A 57 3.37 -6.37 2.78
C ILE A 57 4.68 -7.18 2.76
N ILE A 58 5.76 -6.59 2.26
CA ILE A 58 7.07 -7.26 2.17
C ILE A 58 7.58 -7.62 3.57
N VAL A 59 7.53 -6.68 4.53
CA VAL A 59 7.96 -6.92 5.91
C VAL A 59 7.10 -7.99 6.57
N ALA A 60 5.77 -7.95 6.39
CA ALA A 60 4.86 -8.96 6.90
C ALA A 60 5.20 -10.36 6.36
N TYR A 61 5.45 -10.48 5.06
CA TYR A 61 5.83 -11.73 4.43
C TYR A 61 7.16 -12.27 4.98
N VAL A 62 8.18 -11.42 5.13
CA VAL A 62 9.47 -11.80 5.71
C VAL A 62 9.30 -12.34 7.14
N ILE A 63 8.46 -11.70 7.96
CA ILE A 63 8.17 -12.16 9.34
C ILE A 63 7.51 -13.54 9.32
N VAL A 64 6.50 -13.76 8.47
CA VAL A 64 5.81 -15.07 8.38
C VAL A 64 6.78 -16.16 7.95
N VAL A 65 7.61 -15.92 6.94
CA VAL A 65 8.57 -16.90 6.44
C VAL A 65 9.61 -17.23 7.50
N MET A 66 10.19 -16.21 8.16
CA MET A 66 11.20 -16.43 9.20
C MET A 66 10.66 -17.24 10.38
N VAL A 67 9.42 -16.97 10.80
CA VAL A 67 8.78 -17.72 11.90
C VAL A 67 8.42 -19.15 11.50
N ASN A 68 8.09 -19.40 10.23
CA ASN A 68 7.70 -20.74 9.77
C ASN A 68 8.90 -21.64 9.42
N VAL A 69 10.08 -21.05 9.21
CA VAL A 69 11.33 -21.76 8.88
C VAL A 69 12.22 -22.00 10.11
N ALA A 70 11.98 -21.27 11.21
CA ALA A 70 12.67 -21.40 12.49
C ALA A 70 11.96 -22.40 13.42
#